data_AF-A0A1B0CJ12-F1
#
_entry.id   AF-A0A1B0CJ12-F1
#
_cell.length_a   1.000
_cell.length_b   1.000
_cell.length_c   1.000
_cell.angle_alpha   90.00
_cell.angle_beta   90.00
_cell.angle_gamma   90.00
#
_symmetry.space_group_name_H-M   'P 1'
#
loop_
_entity.id
_entity.type
_entity.pdbx_description
1 polymer ?
#
loop_
_entity_poly.entity_id
_entity_poly.type
_entity_poly.pdbx_seq_one_letter_code
_entity_poly.pdbx_strand_id
1 'polypeptide(L)'
;MMPGRVATLVEDKEGITWGCAYRIAGPTALDYLKQRECKLGGYIVEYTKFFPRVASANSGHSGEAFPVLLYIASDENDQWAGEETVISLARHIVDARGSCGHNIEYLLRLATFMREELPDARMIISLSSRRWVRQLMSHRKIAMSTVMGRPPQRIRRDSHEETRRPISFEFTSRVPETRLRCLNI
;
A
#
# COMPACT_ATOMS: atom_id res chain seq x y z
N MET A 1 -12.35 -9.12 17.59
CA MET A 1 -12.29 -8.29 16.36
C MET A 1 -11.72 -9.18 15.28
N MET A 2 -12.33 -9.28 14.08
CA MET A 2 -11.77 -10.13 13.02
C MET A 2 -10.50 -9.50 12.44
N PRO A 3 -9.44 -10.29 12.17
CA PRO A 3 -8.23 -9.79 11.54
C PRO A 3 -8.53 -9.28 10.13
N GLY A 4 -7.89 -8.17 9.77
CA GLY A 4 -7.96 -7.62 8.41
C GLY A 4 -7.28 -8.51 7.37
N ARG A 5 -7.39 -8.08 6.11
CA ARG A 5 -6.66 -8.65 4.98
C ARG A 5 -5.98 -7.51 4.23
N VAL A 6 -4.65 -7.58 4.19
CA VAL A 6 -3.78 -6.60 3.54
C VAL A 6 -2.94 -7.30 2.49
N ALA A 7 -2.43 -6.53 1.52
CA ALA A 7 -1.58 -7.07 0.48
C ALA A 7 -0.19 -7.45 1.01
N THR A 8 0.34 -8.53 0.47
CA THR A 8 1.76 -8.93 0.56
C THR A 8 2.21 -9.39 -0.83
N LEU A 9 3.50 -9.60 -1.01
CA LEU A 9 4.09 -10.10 -2.26
C LEU A 9 4.37 -11.59 -2.12
N VAL A 10 4.16 -12.32 -3.20
CA VAL A 10 4.53 -13.73 -3.34
C VAL A 10 5.52 -13.87 -4.48
N GLU A 11 6.41 -14.85 -4.39
CA GLU A 11 7.36 -15.13 -5.46
C GLU A 11 6.62 -15.64 -6.70
N ASP A 12 6.82 -14.97 -7.83
CA ASP A 12 6.29 -15.35 -9.13
C ASP A 12 7.31 -14.96 -10.20
N LYS A 13 7.78 -15.95 -10.97
CA LYS A 13 8.83 -15.77 -11.98
C LYS A 13 8.40 -14.86 -13.13
N GLU A 14 7.10 -14.80 -13.41
CA GLU A 14 6.52 -13.97 -14.47
C GLU A 14 5.69 -12.80 -13.90
N GLY A 15 5.67 -12.68 -12.57
CA GLY A 15 4.88 -11.71 -11.85
C GLY A 15 5.40 -10.29 -12.00
N ILE A 16 4.50 -9.36 -12.27
CA ILE A 16 4.80 -7.92 -12.29
C ILE A 16 3.93 -7.23 -11.24
N THR A 17 4.57 -6.56 -10.30
CA THR A 17 3.88 -5.70 -9.33
C THR A 17 4.23 -4.24 -9.56
N TRP A 18 3.20 -3.43 -9.73
CA TRP A 18 3.34 -1.99 -9.81
C TRP A 18 3.26 -1.34 -8.43
N GLY A 19 4.03 -0.28 -8.23
CA GLY A 19 4.05 0.47 -6.99
C GLY A 19 4.82 1.77 -7.11
N CYS A 20 5.27 2.30 -5.97
CA CYS A 20 6.12 3.48 -5.93
C CYS A 20 7.36 3.21 -5.08
N ALA A 21 8.51 3.66 -5.59
CA ALA A 21 9.73 3.73 -4.81
C ALA A 21 9.80 5.08 -4.09
N TYR A 22 10.20 5.06 -2.81
CA TYR A 22 10.41 6.27 -2.00
C TYR A 22 11.88 6.39 -1.63
N ARG A 23 12.46 7.57 -1.88
CA ARG A 23 13.82 7.88 -1.41
C ARG A 23 13.77 8.28 0.06
N ILE A 24 14.42 7.49 0.91
CA ILE A 24 14.54 7.79 2.33
C ILE A 24 15.60 8.88 2.51
N ALA A 25 15.27 9.91 3.30
CA ALA A 25 16.21 10.96 3.68
C ALA A 25 16.61 10.80 5.15
N GLY A 26 17.91 10.75 5.41
CA GLY A 26 18.47 10.59 6.75
C GLY A 26 18.47 9.15 7.29
N PRO A 27 19.29 8.87 8.31
CA PRO A 27 19.48 7.51 8.83
C PRO A 27 18.28 7.00 9.66
N THR A 28 17.59 7.88 10.40
CA THR A 28 16.58 7.50 11.39
C THR A 28 15.34 6.83 10.78
N ALA A 29 14.96 7.22 9.57
CA ALA A 29 13.75 6.72 8.93
C ALA A 29 13.85 5.23 8.57
N LEU A 30 15.03 4.76 8.17
CA LEU A 30 15.23 3.36 7.85
C LEU A 30 15.18 2.48 9.10
N ASP A 31 15.80 2.92 10.19
CA ASP A 31 15.78 2.18 11.47
C ASP A 31 14.37 2.10 12.06
N TYR A 32 13.61 3.19 11.97
CA TYR A 32 12.20 3.21 12.35
C TYR A 32 11.37 2.21 11.53
N LEU A 33 11.55 2.17 10.21
CA LEU A 33 10.85 1.21 9.35
C LEU A 33 11.25 -0.23 9.69
N LYS A 34 12.53 -0.52 9.91
CA LYS A 34 12.99 -1.86 10.32
C LYS A 34 12.38 -2.29 11.64
N GLN A 35 12.31 -1.38 12.63
CA GLN A 35 11.66 -1.68 13.90
C GLN A 35 10.18 -1.98 13.71
N ARG A 36 9.48 -1.17 12.91
CA ARG A 36 8.04 -1.34 12.69
C ARG A 36 7.70 -2.60 11.88
N GLU A 37 8.32 -2.80 10.73
CA GLU A 37 7.93 -3.86 9.81
C GLU A 37 8.50 -5.22 10.23
N CYS A 38 9.78 -5.28 10.60
CA CYS A 38 10.41 -6.56 10.94
C CYS A 38 10.11 -6.99 12.37
N LYS A 39 10.41 -6.14 13.36
CA LYS A 39 10.30 -6.57 14.77
C LYS A 39 8.86 -6.69 15.24
N LEU A 40 7.97 -5.81 14.78
CA LEU A 40 6.57 -5.79 15.22
C LEU A 40 5.62 -6.47 14.22
N GLY A 41 5.93 -6.41 12.92
CA GLY A 41 5.11 -7.02 11.88
C GLY A 41 5.59 -8.39 11.40
N GLY A 42 6.82 -8.81 11.74
CA GLY A 42 7.40 -10.07 11.28
C GLY A 42 7.74 -10.10 9.78
N TYR A 43 7.84 -8.94 9.12
CA TYR A 43 8.16 -8.87 7.69
C TYR A 43 9.65 -9.13 7.46
N ILE A 44 9.97 -9.90 6.41
CA ILE A 44 11.33 -10.06 5.92
C ILE A 44 11.72 -8.89 5.01
N VAL A 45 13.02 -8.70 4.83
CA VAL A 45 13.60 -7.66 3.98
C VAL A 45 14.18 -8.29 2.73
N GLU A 46 13.70 -7.84 1.57
CA GLU A 46 14.24 -8.26 0.27
C GLU A 46 14.77 -7.07 -0.52
N TYR A 47 15.80 -7.31 -1.32
CA TYR A 47 16.38 -6.32 -2.21
C TYR A 47 16.14 -6.70 -3.66
N THR A 48 15.59 -5.78 -4.44
CA THR A 48 15.33 -5.99 -5.86
C THR A 48 15.56 -4.72 -6.66
N LYS A 49 15.39 -4.79 -7.98
CA LYS A 49 15.44 -3.63 -8.86
C LYS A 49 14.03 -3.07 -9.07
N PHE A 50 13.88 -1.77 -8.85
CA PHE A 50 12.69 -1.02 -9.27
C PHE A 50 12.91 -0.46 -10.68
N PHE A 51 11.93 -0.66 -11.56
CA PHE A 51 11.95 -0.19 -12.93
C PHE A 51 11.00 1.02 -13.06
N PRO A 52 11.52 2.25 -13.18
CA PRO A 52 10.68 3.44 -13.30
C PRO A 52 9.85 3.42 -14.58
N ARG A 53 8.60 3.88 -14.49
CA ARG A 53 7.68 3.94 -15.64
C ARG A 53 8.11 4.94 -16.71
N VAL A 54 8.80 6.02 -16.31
CA VAL A 54 9.17 7.12 -17.20
C VAL A 54 10.68 7.33 -17.16
N ALA A 55 11.33 7.02 -18.28
CA ALA A 55 12.62 7.59 -18.66
C ALA A 55 12.33 8.93 -19.35
N SER A 56 12.21 10.02 -18.60
CA SER A 56 12.08 11.34 -19.22
C SER A 56 13.40 12.06 -19.08
N ALA A 57 13.91 12.60 -20.17
CA ALA A 57 15.08 13.47 -20.19
C ALA A 57 14.97 14.63 -19.16
N ASN A 58 13.76 14.93 -18.70
CA ASN A 58 13.46 16.03 -17.78
C ASN A 58 13.27 15.61 -16.31
N SER A 59 13.23 14.31 -15.99
CA SER A 59 13.05 13.82 -14.61
C SER A 59 14.38 13.56 -13.87
N GLY A 60 15.51 13.68 -14.56
CA GLY A 60 16.85 13.41 -14.01
C GLY A 60 17.11 11.92 -13.70
N HIS A 61 16.21 11.02 -14.11
CA HIS A 61 16.38 9.57 -13.98
C HIS A 61 16.35 8.96 -15.37
N SER A 62 17.40 8.21 -15.75
CA SER A 62 17.60 7.66 -17.09
C SER A 62 16.62 6.53 -17.48
N GLY A 63 15.58 6.29 -16.67
CA GLY A 63 14.76 5.07 -16.78
C GLY A 63 15.50 3.80 -16.37
N GLU A 64 16.76 3.92 -15.92
CA GLU A 64 17.53 2.79 -15.43
C GLU A 64 16.91 2.24 -14.14
N ALA A 65 16.92 0.91 -14.08
CA ALA A 65 16.48 0.20 -12.90
C ALA A 65 17.48 0.41 -11.75
N PHE A 66 16.97 0.70 -10.55
CA PHE A 66 17.81 0.95 -9.38
C PHE A 66 17.41 0.04 -8.20
N PRO A 67 18.35 -0.28 -7.29
CA PRO A 67 18.07 -1.13 -6.16
C PRO A 67 17.08 -0.47 -5.20
N VAL A 68 16.12 -1.26 -4.72
CA VAL A 68 15.15 -0.89 -3.70
C VAL A 68 15.05 -2.00 -2.65
N LEU A 69 14.60 -1.60 -1.47
CA LEU A 69 14.27 -2.49 -0.37
C LEU A 69 12.75 -2.70 -0.32
N LEU A 70 12.33 -3.94 -0.10
CA LEU A 70 10.95 -4.35 0.10
C LEU A 70 10.80 -5.00 1.49
N TYR A 71 9.65 -4.77 2.11
CA TYR A 71 9.20 -5.53 3.28
C TYR A 71 8.11 -6.49 2.83
N ILE A 72 8.30 -7.79 3.07
CA ILE A 72 7.41 -8.86 2.60
C ILE A 72 7.00 -9.71 3.79
N ALA A 73 5.70 -9.99 3.92
CA ALA A 73 5.24 -11.03 4.84
C ALA A 73 5.30 -12.35 4.07
N SER A 74 6.28 -13.19 4.38
CA SER A 74 6.40 -14.55 3.85
C SER A 74 5.33 -15.47 4.47
N ASP A 75 5.24 -16.69 3.95
CA ASP A 75 4.40 -17.75 4.49
C ASP A 75 4.82 -18.23 5.90
N GLU A 76 6.06 -17.94 6.31
CA GLU A 76 6.57 -18.14 7.67
C GLU A 76 6.06 -17.08 8.68
N ASN A 77 5.43 -15.99 8.22
CA ASN A 77 4.92 -14.95 9.10
C ASN A 77 3.69 -15.45 9.89
N ASP A 78 3.66 -15.24 11.21
CA ASP A 78 2.54 -15.66 12.08
C ASP A 78 1.17 -15.06 11.68
N GLN A 79 1.17 -13.96 10.91
CA GLN A 79 -0.03 -13.29 10.39
C GLN A 79 -0.40 -13.74 8.96
N TRP A 80 0.34 -14.69 8.39
CA TRP A 80 0.04 -15.28 7.08
C TRP A 80 -1.29 -16.03 7.13
N ALA A 81 -2.28 -15.52 6.40
CA ALA A 81 -3.62 -16.10 6.37
C ALA A 81 -3.76 -17.30 5.42
N GLY A 82 -2.73 -17.60 4.62
CA GLY A 82 -2.80 -18.61 3.57
C GLY A 82 -3.58 -18.17 2.33
N GLU A 83 -3.70 -19.10 1.39
CA GLU A 83 -4.58 -18.95 0.25
C GLU A 83 -6.05 -19.05 0.68
N GLU A 84 -6.89 -18.16 0.17
CA GLU A 84 -8.33 -18.21 0.42
C GLU A 84 -9.13 -17.92 -0.85
N THR A 85 -10.35 -18.44 -0.92
CA THR A 85 -11.23 -18.13 -2.04
C THR A 85 -11.57 -16.64 -2.07
N VAL A 86 -11.78 -16.10 -3.27
CA VAL A 86 -12.15 -14.68 -3.44
C VAL A 86 -13.40 -14.30 -2.64
N ILE A 87 -14.34 -15.23 -2.46
CA ILE A 87 -15.58 -14.99 -1.72
C ILE A 87 -15.29 -14.90 -0.22
N SER A 88 -14.47 -15.80 0.33
CA SER A 88 -14.02 -15.76 1.72
C SER A 88 -13.25 -14.47 2.01
N LEU A 89 -12.32 -14.11 1.13
CA LEU A 89 -11.56 -12.85 1.21
C LEU A 89 -12.48 -11.64 1.25
N ALA A 90 -13.47 -11.59 0.35
CA ALA A 90 -14.42 -10.48 0.31
C ALA A 90 -15.25 -10.37 1.59
N ARG A 91 -15.66 -11.50 2.19
CA ARG A 91 -16.37 -11.50 3.49
C ARG A 91 -15.48 -10.97 4.61
N HIS A 92 -14.24 -11.47 4.72
CA HIS A 92 -13.27 -10.97 5.70
C HIS A 92 -13.04 -9.46 5.56
N ILE A 93 -12.86 -8.98 4.32
CA ILE A 93 -12.68 -7.54 4.06
C ILE A 93 -13.89 -6.71 4.50
N VAL A 94 -15.11 -7.21 4.27
CA VAL A 94 -16.34 -6.50 4.65
C VAL A 94 -16.51 -6.44 6.17
N ASP A 95 -16.18 -7.51 6.87
CA ASP A 95 -16.41 -7.66 8.31
C ASP A 95 -15.28 -7.07 9.18
N ALA A 96 -14.06 -6.94 8.64
CA ALA A 96 -12.90 -6.48 9.40
C ALA A 96 -12.82 -4.95 9.51
N ARG A 97 -12.52 -4.49 10.73
CA ARG A 97 -12.21 -3.09 11.08
C ARG A 97 -11.14 -3.10 12.16
N GLY A 98 -10.14 -2.25 12.03
CA GLY A 98 -9.12 -2.02 13.05
C GLY A 98 -9.03 -0.56 13.47
N SER A 99 -8.00 -0.22 14.23
CA SER A 99 -7.65 1.16 14.62
C SER A 99 -7.36 2.08 13.43
N CYS A 100 -6.98 1.52 12.28
CA CYS A 100 -6.83 2.24 11.02
C CYS A 100 -8.14 2.57 10.29
N GLY A 101 -9.27 1.96 10.67
CA GLY A 101 -10.53 2.05 9.93
C GLY A 101 -10.98 0.71 9.37
N HIS A 102 -11.92 0.76 8.42
CA HIS A 102 -12.51 -0.43 7.80
C HIS A 102 -11.56 -1.05 6.77
N ASN A 103 -11.51 -2.38 6.68
CA ASN A 103 -10.67 -3.05 5.68
C ASN A 103 -11.19 -2.83 4.25
N ILE A 104 -12.50 -2.56 4.09
CA ILE A 104 -13.10 -2.06 2.84
C ILE A 104 -12.37 -0.80 2.35
N GLU A 105 -12.08 0.15 3.24
CA GLU A 105 -11.42 1.40 2.90
C GLU A 105 -10.04 1.15 2.30
N TYR A 106 -9.26 0.26 2.93
CA TYR A 106 -7.94 -0.15 2.45
C TYR A 106 -8.01 -0.67 1.00
N LEU A 107 -8.88 -1.65 0.74
CA LEU A 107 -9.03 -2.25 -0.58
C LEU A 107 -9.44 -1.21 -1.64
N LEU A 108 -10.43 -0.37 -1.32
CA LEU A 108 -10.97 0.58 -2.28
C LEU A 108 -10.00 1.72 -2.57
N ARG A 109 -9.23 2.18 -1.58
CA ARG A 109 -8.18 3.19 -1.78
C ARG A 109 -7.05 2.65 -2.64
N LEU A 110 -6.61 1.41 -2.37
CA LEU A 110 -5.58 0.77 -3.18
C LEU A 110 -6.04 0.55 -4.62
N ALA A 111 -7.27 0.07 -4.81
CA ALA A 111 -7.83 -0.10 -6.16
C ALA A 111 -8.02 1.23 -6.92
N THR A 112 -8.33 2.32 -6.20
CA THR A 112 -8.45 3.66 -6.78
C THR A 112 -7.08 4.17 -7.21
N PHE A 113 -6.08 4.07 -6.35
CA PHE A 113 -4.70 4.41 -6.64
C PHE A 113 -4.20 3.70 -7.90
N MET A 114 -4.37 2.37 -7.97
CA MET A 114 -3.92 1.59 -9.13
C MET A 114 -4.61 2.04 -10.41
N ARG A 115 -5.92 2.28 -10.39
CA ARG A 115 -6.66 2.71 -11.59
C ARG A 115 -6.25 4.11 -12.07
N GLU A 116 -6.03 5.04 -11.14
CA GLU A 116 -5.68 6.42 -11.47
C GLU A 116 -4.25 6.53 -11.98
N GLU A 117 -3.33 5.77 -11.39
CA GLU A 117 -1.92 5.89 -11.69
C GLU A 117 -1.47 4.87 -12.74
N LEU A 118 -2.19 3.77 -12.97
CA LEU A 118 -1.81 2.68 -13.87
C LEU A 118 -3.00 2.19 -14.71
N PRO A 119 -3.58 3.05 -15.57
CA PRO A 119 -4.81 2.72 -16.29
C PRO A 119 -4.68 1.49 -17.21
N ASP A 120 -3.48 1.26 -17.77
CA ASP A 120 -3.21 0.17 -18.72
C ASP A 120 -2.64 -1.09 -18.06
N ALA A 121 -2.35 -1.07 -16.76
CA ALA A 121 -1.81 -2.23 -16.06
C ALA A 121 -2.92 -3.24 -15.74
N ARG A 122 -2.69 -4.52 -16.06
CA ARG A 122 -3.53 -5.61 -15.58
C ARG A 122 -3.37 -5.73 -14.06
N MET A 123 -4.44 -5.45 -13.32
CA MET A 123 -4.43 -5.48 -11.85
C MET A 123 -4.52 -6.90 -11.28
N ILE A 124 -3.58 -7.28 -10.41
CA ILE A 124 -3.56 -8.58 -9.71
C ILE A 124 -4.45 -8.59 -8.45
N ILE A 125 -4.74 -7.43 -7.82
CA ILE A 125 -5.84 -7.36 -6.85
C ILE A 125 -7.11 -7.65 -7.64
N SER A 126 -7.51 -8.92 -7.58
CA SER A 126 -8.46 -9.50 -8.50
C SER A 126 -9.66 -8.57 -8.60
N LEU A 127 -9.96 -8.06 -9.79
CA LEU A 127 -11.19 -7.29 -10.06
C LEU A 127 -12.41 -7.99 -9.43
N SER A 128 -12.36 -9.32 -9.35
CA SER A 128 -13.29 -10.20 -8.66
C SER A 128 -13.43 -9.87 -7.17
N SER A 129 -12.35 -9.70 -6.40
CA SER A 129 -12.42 -9.35 -4.97
C SER A 129 -13.16 -8.02 -4.74
N ARG A 130 -12.81 -6.99 -5.51
CA ARG A 130 -13.49 -5.69 -5.49
C ARG A 130 -14.96 -5.81 -5.86
N ARG A 131 -15.29 -6.62 -6.86
CA ARG A 131 -16.67 -6.89 -7.30
C ARG A 131 -17.47 -7.57 -6.19
N TRP A 132 -16.92 -8.61 -5.58
CA TRP A 132 -17.58 -9.33 -4.47
C TRP A 132 -17.78 -8.45 -3.24
N VAL A 133 -16.78 -7.64 -2.85
CA VAL A 133 -16.93 -6.68 -1.75
C VAL A 133 -18.06 -5.69 -2.04
N ARG A 134 -18.12 -5.10 -3.24
CA ARG A 134 -19.22 -4.18 -3.61
C ARG A 134 -20.59 -4.86 -3.62
N GLN A 135 -20.66 -6.11 -4.09
CA GLN A 135 -21.90 -6.88 -4.08
C GLN A 135 -22.37 -7.19 -2.66
N LEU A 136 -21.45 -7.60 -1.77
CA LEU A 136 -21.75 -7.85 -0.36
C LEU A 136 -22.19 -6.58 0.37
N MET A 137 -21.52 -5.44 0.11
CA MET A 137 -21.94 -4.15 0.65
C MET A 137 -23.37 -3.79 0.24
N SER A 138 -23.71 -3.97 -1.05
CA SER A 138 -25.06 -3.72 -1.57
C SER A 138 -26.10 -4.62 -0.89
N HIS A 139 -25.82 -5.93 -0.82
CA HIS A 139 -26.72 -6.91 -0.20
C HIS A 139 -26.96 -6.61 1.30
N ARG A 140 -25.92 -6.15 2.00
CA ARG A 140 -25.98 -5.80 3.43
C ARG A 140 -26.36 -4.34 3.70
N LYS A 141 -26.70 -3.57 2.65
CA LYS A 141 -27.06 -2.14 2.75
C LYS A 141 -26.00 -1.27 3.46
N ILE A 142 -24.72 -1.59 3.26
CA ILE A 142 -23.59 -0.82 3.80
C ILE A 142 -23.34 0.38 2.90
N ALA A 143 -23.59 1.59 3.42
CA ALA A 143 -23.37 2.82 2.67
C ALA A 143 -21.87 3.15 2.57
N MET A 144 -21.40 3.55 1.38
CA MET A 144 -20.00 3.95 1.15
C MET A 144 -19.48 4.99 2.15
N SER A 145 -20.32 5.97 2.52
CA SER A 145 -19.98 7.01 3.49
C SER A 145 -19.70 6.49 4.90
N THR A 146 -20.21 5.31 5.26
CA THR A 146 -20.04 4.72 6.59
C THR A 146 -18.71 3.99 6.75
N VAL A 147 -18.08 3.61 5.63
CA VAL A 147 -16.85 2.78 5.62
C VAL A 147 -15.65 3.48 5.01
N MET A 148 -15.82 4.68 4.44
CA MET A 148 -14.73 5.48 3.89
C MET A 148 -14.42 6.66 4.82
N GLY A 149 -13.21 6.70 5.36
CA GLY A 149 -12.69 7.86 6.07
C GLY A 149 -12.45 9.08 5.17
N ARG A 150 -11.95 10.16 5.78
CA ARG A 150 -11.60 11.40 5.06
C ARG A 150 -10.64 11.10 3.90
N PRO A 151 -10.87 11.66 2.70
CA PRO A 151 -9.94 11.47 1.59
C PRO A 151 -8.55 12.03 1.99
N PRO A 152 -7.47 11.23 1.84
CA PRO A 152 -6.13 11.71 2.11
C PRO A 152 -5.78 12.79 1.11
N GLN A 153 -4.91 13.73 1.51
CA GLN A 153 -4.34 14.67 0.56
C GLN A 153 -3.58 13.89 -0.52
N ARG A 154 -3.91 14.17 -1.78
CA ARG A 154 -3.22 13.54 -2.91
C ARG A 154 -1.78 14.04 -2.93
N ILE A 155 -0.84 13.13 -2.72
CA ILE A 155 0.57 13.40 -3.01
C ILE A 155 0.64 13.53 -4.54
N ARG A 156 0.84 14.75 -5.07
CA ARG A 156 1.13 14.97 -6.49
C ARG A 156 2.46 14.28 -6.80
N ARG A 157 2.42 13.16 -7.53
CA ARG A 157 3.62 12.36 -7.87
C ARG A 157 4.24 12.80 -9.19
N ASP A 158 3.43 13.37 -10.09
CA ASP A 158 3.86 13.90 -11.40
C ASP A 158 4.10 15.42 -11.40
N SER A 159 4.42 16.04 -10.26
CA SER A 159 4.62 17.50 -10.17
C SER A 159 5.93 18.02 -10.79
N HIS A 160 6.53 17.29 -11.74
CA HIS A 160 7.82 17.66 -12.30
C HIS A 160 7.77 18.78 -13.33
N GLU A 161 6.61 19.33 -13.70
CA GLU A 161 6.60 20.46 -14.64
C GLU A 161 7.01 21.80 -14.00
N GLU A 162 6.61 22.16 -12.77
CA GLU A 162 6.76 23.59 -12.37
C GLU A 162 7.07 23.90 -10.90
N THR A 163 7.47 22.97 -10.03
CA THR A 163 7.74 23.35 -8.63
C THR A 163 8.99 22.70 -8.05
N ARG A 164 10.13 23.37 -8.20
CA ARG A 164 11.30 23.17 -7.34
C ARG A 164 10.93 23.60 -5.93
N ARG A 165 10.66 22.64 -5.03
CA ARG A 165 10.67 22.94 -3.60
C ARG A 165 12.08 23.42 -3.22
N PRO A 166 12.23 24.57 -2.53
CA PRO A 166 13.47 24.90 -1.86
C PRO A 166 13.83 23.76 -0.92
N ILE A 167 15.12 23.40 -0.87
CA ILE A 167 15.64 22.41 0.08
C ILE A 167 15.44 22.99 1.49
N SER A 168 14.35 22.59 2.14
CA SER A 168 14.07 22.87 3.55
C SER A 168 13.61 21.60 4.22
N PHE A 169 14.12 21.38 5.43
CA PHE A 169 13.81 20.21 6.26
C PHE A 169 12.58 20.47 7.18
N GLU A 170 11.80 21.52 6.94
CA GLU A 170 10.82 22.02 7.93
C GLU A 170 9.45 21.31 7.98
N PHE A 171 9.23 20.17 7.30
CA PHE A 171 7.93 19.48 7.38
C PHE A 171 7.98 17.96 7.53
N THR A 172 8.84 17.43 8.40
CA THR A 172 8.68 16.05 8.92
C THR A 172 7.99 15.98 10.30
N SER A 173 7.59 17.10 10.90
CA SER A 173 7.08 17.12 12.28
C SER A 173 5.62 17.55 12.46
N ARG A 174 4.78 17.57 11.41
CA ARG A 174 3.32 17.80 11.56
C ARG A 174 2.45 16.63 11.08
N VAL A 175 2.99 15.42 11.09
CA VAL A 175 2.12 14.25 11.27
C VAL A 175 1.86 14.24 12.78
N PRO A 176 0.61 14.41 13.27
CA PRO A 176 0.31 14.18 14.67
C PRO A 176 0.90 12.82 15.06
N GLU A 177 1.42 12.67 16.29
CA GLU A 177 1.72 11.34 16.82
C GLU A 177 0.43 10.52 16.80
N THR A 178 0.20 9.81 15.70
CA THR A 178 -0.81 8.78 15.65
C THR A 178 -0.10 7.55 16.16
N ARG A 179 -0.54 7.04 17.33
CA ARG A 179 -0.26 5.67 17.76
C ARG A 179 -0.29 4.76 16.54
N LEU A 180 0.64 3.81 16.47
CA LEU A 180 0.77 2.92 15.33
C LEU A 180 -0.59 2.29 15.08
N ARG A 181 -1.32 2.73 14.06
CA ARG A 181 -2.72 2.33 13.93
C ARG A 181 -2.87 0.87 13.48
N CYS A 182 -1.78 0.21 13.09
CA CYS A 182 -1.76 -1.19 12.66
C CYS A 182 -1.11 -2.14 13.66
N LEU A 183 -0.40 -1.62 14.67
CA LEU A 183 0.31 -2.39 15.67
C LEU A 183 -0.19 -1.84 16.99
N ASN A 184 -0.84 -2.62 17.85
CA ASN A 184 -1.39 -2.15 19.12
C ASN A 184 -0.29 -1.68 20.09
N ILE A 185 0.39 -0.58 19.76
CA ILE A 185 1.44 0.12 20.51
C ILE A 185 1.22 1.63 20.31
#